data_AF-F2C5T3-F1
#
_entry.id   AF-F2C5T3-F1
#
_cell.length_a   1.000
_cell.length_b   1.000
_cell.length_c   1.000
_cell.angle_alpha   90.00
_cell.angle_beta   90.00
_cell.angle_gamma   90.00
#
_symmetry.space_group_name_H-M   'P 1'
#
loop_
_entity.id
_entity.type
_entity.pdbx_description
1 polymer ?
#
loop_
_entity_poly.entity_id
_entity_poly.type
_entity_poly.pdbx_seq_one_letter_code
_entity_poly.pdbx_strand_id
1 'polypeptide(L)'
;MGVKYSASESSQLMEAMANNIQVANEVTDRLSQGCDHLIATLDSGELMGAAYTAGKGLFSEIIIPAIKKLQEAVDDIQTELNSYRTADAQVSGYGNLDLEQLKKTKELREQQLVSVKKTIEAKESFLERMKSIATFNIVSHMQSLVILSSAESQIESQIKELEEKIEKLEFFVAQVSQYFSDSLEVLRLAIQGASHLSQVLVDSNGNYYVDGVDMSWVKKMKEQKIESIKYDSSKKTKDLHKEYQSILDKLEKGKELSDKEFETLESYARRYPKVQLPEIVTNKLKTEAANRANPEKLQEKVEKIKKSDKTSTEKADLIVKAYEDYLFYNNREAFEEYWRIRSAYNGKWDPYSDNPFIRETEGIFLESVNRENIRKIVAMMGDDVLDVKKIEDKKKYDLIQRGRSTWKSPGDNGLVDNAIAVGSQWGALPADNLNFMELVNTGQPLDLKTRVYREDYPFSIWSRQWEEGMESDYLGNYLFGYVGKGYLESSDTYLKVGAGMAQGWSDKNPLKYLENVINGNYGDNPGDAKTIQDGINDYRENYK
;
A
#
# COMPACT_ATOMS: atom_id res chain seq x y z
N MET A 1 13.31 25.51 1.34
CA MET A 1 14.62 25.53 2.04
C MET A 1 15.13 24.10 2.06
N GLY A 2 16.40 23.86 1.74
CA GLY A 2 16.98 22.51 1.69
C GLY A 2 17.22 21.91 3.08
N VAL A 3 17.33 20.58 3.14
CA VAL A 3 17.61 19.84 4.38
C VAL A 3 19.02 20.12 4.88
N LYS A 4 19.13 20.53 6.15
CA LYS A 4 20.41 20.74 6.85
C LYS A 4 20.38 20.04 8.20
N TYR A 5 21.51 19.48 8.58
CA TYR A 5 21.73 18.81 9.85
C TYR A 5 22.99 19.34 10.52
N SER A 6 22.92 19.56 11.84
CA SER A 6 24.08 19.84 12.68
C SER A 6 24.07 18.92 13.90
N ALA A 7 25.15 18.16 14.07
CA ALA A 7 25.34 17.32 15.25
C ALA A 7 25.30 18.12 16.56
N SER A 8 25.81 19.36 16.55
CA SER A 8 25.78 20.24 17.73
C SER A 8 24.36 20.70 18.06
N GLU A 9 23.60 21.16 17.06
CA GLU A 9 22.21 21.61 17.27
C GLU A 9 21.33 20.44 17.68
N SER A 10 21.53 19.26 17.10
CA SER A 10 20.83 18.03 17.46
C SER A 10 21.11 17.62 18.92
N SER A 11 22.37 17.69 19.36
CA SER A 11 22.73 17.43 20.76
C SER A 11 22.07 18.42 21.72
N GLN A 12 22.06 19.71 21.37
CA GLN A 12 21.42 20.75 22.18
C GLN A 12 19.90 20.56 22.27
N LEU A 13 19.25 20.18 21.15
CA LEU A 13 17.84 19.84 21.13
C LEU A 13 17.53 18.68 22.08
N MET A 14 18.32 17.60 22.01
CA MET A 14 18.11 16.41 22.84
C MET A 14 18.27 16.70 24.34
N GLU A 15 19.23 17.56 24.70
CA GLU A 15 19.43 17.99 26.09
C GLU A 15 18.29 18.89 26.58
N ALA A 16 17.92 19.89 25.78
CA ALA A 16 16.82 20.80 26.11
C ALA A 16 15.48 20.07 26.25
N MET A 17 15.19 19.13 25.34
CA MET A 17 13.98 18.31 25.42
C MET A 17 13.99 17.40 26.66
N ALA A 18 15.12 16.77 26.98
CA ALA A 18 15.21 15.93 28.19
C ALA A 18 14.91 16.73 29.47
N ASN A 19 15.48 17.92 29.59
CA ASN A 19 15.24 18.82 30.72
C ASN A 19 13.76 19.26 30.77
N ASN A 20 13.18 19.65 29.62
CA ASN A 20 11.79 20.07 29.55
C ASN A 20 10.82 18.92 29.90
N ILE A 21 11.11 17.69 29.49
CA ILE A 21 10.31 16.50 29.82
C ILE A 21 10.37 16.23 31.32
N GLN A 22 11.54 16.33 31.95
CA GLN A 22 11.66 16.19 33.40
C GLN A 22 10.78 17.21 34.12
N VAL A 23 10.85 18.49 33.73
CA VAL A 23 10.02 19.54 34.31
C VAL A 23 8.53 19.28 34.05
N ALA A 24 8.17 18.84 32.85
CA ALA A 24 6.79 18.53 32.50
C ALA A 24 6.23 17.41 33.38
N ASN A 25 6.98 16.31 33.57
CA ASN A 25 6.61 15.21 34.46
C ASN A 25 6.40 15.68 35.91
N GLU A 26 7.34 16.47 36.45
CA GLU A 26 7.21 17.01 37.81
C GLU A 26 5.96 17.89 37.96
N VAL A 27 5.65 18.72 36.96
CA VAL A 27 4.46 19.58 36.96
C VAL A 27 3.18 18.76 36.85
N THR A 28 3.10 17.82 35.91
CA THR A 28 1.90 17.00 35.71
C THR A 28 1.61 16.08 36.90
N ASP A 29 2.65 15.53 37.53
CA ASP A 29 2.50 14.68 38.72
C ASP A 29 1.99 15.48 39.90
N ARG A 30 2.52 16.69 40.12
CA ARG A 30 2.03 17.60 41.17
C ARG A 30 0.60 18.04 40.93
N LEU A 31 0.24 18.34 39.67
CA LEU A 31 -1.14 18.67 39.29
C LEU A 31 -2.07 17.48 39.54
N SER A 32 -1.67 16.27 39.15
CA SER A 32 -2.46 15.05 39.38
C SER A 32 -2.67 14.80 40.87
N GLN A 33 -1.60 14.82 41.68
CA GLN A 33 -1.68 14.62 43.13
C GLN A 33 -2.53 15.69 43.82
N GLY A 34 -2.41 16.95 43.39
CA GLY A 34 -3.24 18.05 43.89
C GLY A 34 -4.72 17.85 43.55
N CYS A 35 -5.03 17.40 42.34
CA CYS A 35 -6.41 17.07 41.94
C CYS A 35 -6.96 15.88 42.72
N ASP A 36 -6.18 14.81 42.90
CA ASP A 36 -6.58 13.63 43.67
C ASP A 36 -6.88 14.01 45.13
N HIS A 37 -6.03 14.85 45.74
CA HIS A 37 -6.28 15.37 47.08
C HIS A 37 -7.56 16.21 47.15
N LEU A 38 -7.76 17.13 46.19
CA LEU A 38 -8.98 17.95 46.13
C LEU A 38 -10.24 17.09 46.02
N ILE A 39 -10.24 16.11 45.11
CA ILE A 39 -11.39 15.20 44.94
C ILE A 39 -11.65 14.39 46.22
N ALA A 40 -10.60 13.87 46.86
CA ALA A 40 -10.73 13.14 48.12
C ALA A 40 -11.31 13.99 49.26
N THR A 41 -10.91 15.27 49.37
CA THR A 41 -11.48 16.21 50.35
C THR A 41 -12.93 16.57 50.04
N LEU A 42 -13.31 16.66 48.77
CA LEU A 42 -14.71 16.86 48.37
C LEU A 42 -15.56 15.60 48.64
N ASP A 43 -14.98 14.41 48.49
CA ASP A 43 -15.62 13.12 48.78
C ASP A 43 -15.76 12.81 50.26
N SER A 44 -14.94 13.39 51.13
CA SER A 44 -15.04 13.20 52.59
C SER A 44 -16.31 13.81 53.19
N GLY A 45 -16.97 14.72 52.46
CA GLY A 45 -18.14 15.46 52.94
C GLY A 45 -17.80 16.62 53.89
N GLU A 46 -16.52 16.94 54.08
CA GLU A 46 -16.09 18.11 54.87
C GLU A 46 -16.39 19.43 54.15
N LEU A 47 -16.35 19.43 52.82
CA LEU A 47 -16.68 20.58 51.96
C LEU A 47 -17.94 20.27 51.15
N MET A 48 -19.06 20.89 51.52
CA MET A 48 -20.38 20.65 50.92
C MET A 48 -21.03 21.94 50.43
N GLY A 49 -21.88 21.81 49.41
CA GLY A 49 -22.64 22.91 48.82
C GLY A 49 -22.45 22.99 47.33
N ALA A 50 -23.30 23.77 46.68
CA ALA A 50 -23.42 23.78 45.23
C ALA A 50 -22.11 24.14 44.51
N ALA A 51 -21.39 25.16 45.00
CA ALA A 51 -20.08 25.55 44.43
C ALA A 51 -19.02 24.43 44.53
N TYR A 52 -19.01 23.65 45.61
CA TYR A 52 -18.11 22.52 45.78
C TYR A 52 -18.48 21.36 44.83
N THR A 53 -19.77 21.12 44.60
CA THR A 53 -20.24 20.17 43.57
C THR A 53 -19.84 20.61 42.16
N ALA A 54 -19.97 21.90 41.84
CA ALA A 54 -19.54 22.48 40.56
C ALA A 54 -18.03 22.27 40.32
N GLY A 55 -17.23 22.62 41.31
CA GLY A 55 -15.78 22.45 41.29
C GLY A 55 -15.40 20.99 41.10
N LYS A 56 -16.05 20.07 41.83
CA LYS A 56 -15.85 18.64 41.65
C LYS A 56 -16.10 18.20 40.19
N GLY A 57 -17.22 18.61 39.60
CA GLY A 57 -17.55 18.29 38.21
C GLY A 57 -16.50 18.81 37.22
N LEU A 58 -16.13 20.10 37.33
CA LEU A 58 -15.09 20.70 36.49
C LEU A 58 -13.77 19.93 36.56
N PHE A 59 -13.34 19.57 37.77
CA PHE A 59 -12.10 18.82 37.94
C PHE A 59 -12.19 17.38 37.42
N SER A 60 -13.25 16.65 37.77
CA SER A 60 -13.41 15.24 37.39
C SER A 60 -13.67 15.03 35.89
N GLU A 61 -14.42 15.91 35.25
CA GLU A 61 -14.90 15.71 33.86
C GLU A 61 -13.99 16.36 32.81
N ILE A 62 -13.24 17.39 33.20
CA ILE A 62 -12.44 18.22 32.29
C ILE A 62 -10.96 18.24 32.70
N ILE A 63 -10.63 18.73 33.89
CA ILE A 63 -9.23 19.02 34.27
C ILE A 63 -8.41 17.72 34.45
N ILE A 64 -8.90 16.75 35.23
CA ILE A 64 -8.20 15.49 35.47
C ILE A 64 -7.98 14.71 34.18
N PRO A 65 -9.00 14.51 33.30
CA PRO A 65 -8.77 13.87 32.00
C PRO A 65 -7.74 14.61 31.14
N ALA A 66 -7.72 15.96 31.17
CA ALA A 66 -6.74 16.73 30.44
C ALA A 66 -5.30 16.56 30.97
N ILE A 67 -5.13 16.51 32.30
CA ILE A 67 -3.83 16.23 32.93
C ILE A 67 -3.34 14.82 32.56
N LYS A 68 -4.22 13.80 32.62
CA LYS A 68 -3.87 12.44 32.22
C LYS A 68 -3.45 12.37 30.76
N LYS A 69 -4.16 13.08 29.87
CA LYS A 69 -3.81 13.14 28.45
C LYS A 69 -2.47 13.84 28.22
N LEU A 70 -2.18 14.89 28.99
CA LEU A 70 -0.87 15.54 29.01
C LEU A 70 0.24 14.58 29.45
N GLN A 71 0.03 13.79 30.51
CA GLN A 71 1.01 12.79 30.96
C GLN A 71 1.29 11.77 29.85
N GLU A 72 0.25 11.23 29.19
CA GLU A 72 0.42 10.34 28.03
C GLU A 72 1.28 10.98 26.92
N ALA A 73 1.07 12.27 26.62
CA ALA A 73 1.84 12.97 25.59
C ALA A 73 3.30 13.23 26.02
N VAL A 74 3.55 13.50 27.30
CA VAL A 74 4.92 13.66 27.82
C VAL A 74 5.68 12.34 27.81
N ASP A 75 5.03 11.24 28.20
CA ASP A 75 5.58 9.87 28.13
C ASP A 75 5.92 9.46 26.68
N ASP A 76 5.05 9.83 25.75
CA ASP A 76 5.26 9.57 24.33
C ASP A 76 6.43 10.40 23.77
N ILE A 77 6.50 11.71 24.06
CA ILE A 77 7.66 12.54 23.70
C ILE A 77 8.95 11.96 24.29
N GLN A 78 8.93 11.44 25.51
CA GLN A 78 10.09 10.78 26.11
C GLN A 78 10.50 9.52 25.32
N THR A 79 9.53 8.73 24.87
CA THR A 79 9.76 7.54 24.06
C THR A 79 10.32 7.90 22.69
N GLU A 80 9.73 8.85 22.00
CA GLU A 80 10.17 9.31 20.68
C GLU A 80 11.51 10.06 20.73
N LEU A 81 11.83 10.74 21.84
CA LEU A 81 13.15 11.35 22.04
C LEU A 81 14.26 10.29 22.11
N ASN A 82 13.97 9.10 22.66
CA ASN A 82 14.90 7.97 22.62
C ASN A 82 15.07 7.42 21.19
N SER A 83 13.98 7.39 20.41
CA SER A 83 14.03 7.05 18.99
C SER A 83 14.85 8.08 18.20
N TYR A 84 14.67 9.37 18.47
CA TYR A 84 15.45 10.46 17.89
C TYR A 84 16.94 10.31 18.21
N ARG A 85 17.32 10.05 19.48
CA ARG A 85 18.72 9.76 19.86
C ARG A 85 19.33 8.63 19.05
N THR A 86 18.56 7.57 18.83
CA THR A 86 19.02 6.40 18.07
C THR A 86 19.22 6.73 16.59
N ALA A 87 18.32 7.53 16.01
CA ALA A 87 18.44 8.02 14.64
C ALA A 87 19.62 9.00 14.49
N ASP A 88 19.79 9.93 15.43
CA ASP A 88 20.87 10.91 15.47
C ASP A 88 22.24 10.24 15.49
N ALA A 89 22.41 9.17 16.29
CA ALA A 89 23.64 8.40 16.36
C ALA A 89 24.09 7.81 15.00
N GLN A 90 23.19 7.70 14.02
CA GLN A 90 23.55 7.25 12.66
C GLN A 90 24.20 8.34 11.80
N VAL A 91 23.94 9.61 12.12
CA VAL A 91 24.35 10.77 11.30
C VAL A 91 25.33 11.71 12.00
N SER A 92 25.33 11.75 13.34
CA SER A 92 26.11 12.71 14.14
C SER A 92 27.61 12.60 13.95
N GLY A 93 28.12 11.40 13.64
CA GLY A 93 29.54 11.18 13.32
C GLY A 93 30.05 11.96 12.10
N TYR A 94 29.16 12.48 11.25
CA TYR A 94 29.54 13.29 10.08
C TYR A 94 29.54 14.81 10.35
N GLY A 95 29.15 15.26 11.55
CA GLY A 95 29.14 16.67 11.91
C GLY A 95 28.00 17.45 11.24
N ASN A 96 28.33 18.46 10.44
CA ASN A 96 27.34 19.30 9.75
C ASN A 96 27.14 18.80 8.32
N LEU A 97 25.89 18.57 7.93
CA LEU A 97 25.52 18.09 6.60
C LEU A 97 24.52 19.04 5.94
N ASP A 98 24.72 19.31 4.66
CA ASP A 98 23.80 20.05 3.80
C ASP A 98 23.47 19.17 2.60
N LEU A 99 22.21 18.74 2.49
CA LEU A 99 21.79 17.74 1.50
C LEU A 99 22.01 18.22 0.06
N GLU A 100 21.70 19.49 -0.21
CA GLU A 100 21.86 20.09 -1.54
C GLU A 100 23.35 20.18 -1.91
N GLN A 101 24.20 20.57 -0.96
CA GLN A 101 25.64 20.61 -1.17
C GLN A 101 26.22 19.21 -1.40
N LEU A 102 25.77 18.21 -0.64
CA LEU A 102 26.20 16.82 -0.81
C LEU A 102 25.82 16.30 -2.20
N LYS A 103 24.56 16.47 -2.63
CA LYS A 103 24.08 16.05 -3.96
C LYS A 103 24.85 16.74 -5.08
N LYS A 104 25.03 18.05 -5.01
CA LYS A 104 25.82 18.81 -6.00
C LYS A 104 27.28 18.37 -6.05
N THR A 105 27.88 18.06 -4.90
CA THR A 105 29.25 17.56 -4.84
C THR A 105 29.36 16.17 -5.44
N LYS A 106 28.39 15.29 -5.17
CA LYS A 106 28.30 13.94 -5.75
C LYS A 106 28.26 14.03 -7.27
N GLU A 107 27.34 14.83 -7.82
CA GLU A 107 27.20 15.02 -9.27
C GLU A 107 28.50 15.50 -9.92
N LEU A 108 29.19 16.48 -9.30
CA LEU A 108 30.48 16.96 -9.79
C LEU A 108 31.55 15.84 -9.80
N ARG A 109 31.59 14.99 -8.77
CA ARG A 109 32.52 13.86 -8.71
C ARG A 109 32.20 12.78 -9.74
N GLU A 110 30.92 12.49 -9.98
CA GLU A 110 30.49 11.57 -11.04
C GLU A 110 30.92 12.08 -12.43
N GLN A 111 30.77 13.37 -12.70
CA GLN A 111 31.26 13.99 -13.93
C GLN A 111 32.80 13.89 -14.07
N GLN A 112 33.53 14.11 -12.97
CA GLN A 112 34.99 13.92 -12.95
C GLN A 112 35.38 12.46 -13.22
N LEU A 113 34.66 11.50 -12.63
CA LEU A 113 34.89 10.07 -12.84
C LEU A 113 34.74 9.69 -14.32
N VAL A 114 33.67 10.16 -14.98
CA VAL A 114 33.46 9.95 -16.42
C VAL A 114 34.61 10.52 -17.25
N SER A 115 35.08 11.73 -16.91
CA SER A 115 36.22 12.35 -17.61
C SER A 115 37.54 11.58 -17.40
N VAL A 116 37.79 11.10 -16.19
CA VAL A 116 39.00 10.31 -15.86
C VAL A 116 38.97 8.97 -16.59
N LYS A 117 37.83 8.24 -16.55
CA LYS A 117 37.64 6.97 -17.28
C LYS A 117 37.89 7.11 -18.78
N LYS A 118 37.32 8.14 -19.41
CA LYS A 118 37.57 8.43 -20.83
C LYS A 118 39.05 8.73 -21.13
N THR A 119 39.75 9.37 -20.20
CA THR A 119 41.19 9.67 -20.35
C THR A 119 42.05 8.40 -20.22
N ILE A 120 41.68 7.50 -19.30
CA ILE A 120 42.30 6.17 -19.15
C ILE A 120 42.09 5.37 -20.43
N GLU A 121 40.86 5.22 -20.91
CA GLU A 121 40.53 4.49 -22.15
C GLU A 121 41.32 5.02 -23.36
N ALA A 122 41.43 6.34 -23.50
CA ALA A 122 42.19 6.96 -24.58
C ALA A 122 43.71 6.65 -24.48
N LYS A 123 44.26 6.60 -23.27
CA LYS A 123 45.67 6.28 -23.01
C LYS A 123 45.95 4.79 -23.17
N GLU A 124 45.07 3.91 -22.73
CA GLU A 124 45.16 2.47 -22.97
C GLU A 124 45.11 2.18 -24.47
N SER A 125 44.13 2.75 -25.19
CA SER A 125 44.02 2.64 -26.64
C SER A 125 45.28 3.16 -27.37
N PHE A 126 45.89 4.23 -26.84
CA PHE A 126 47.15 4.75 -27.37
C PHE A 126 48.30 3.78 -27.13
N LEU A 127 48.46 3.24 -25.93
CA LEU A 127 49.49 2.26 -25.62
C LEU A 127 49.36 1.01 -26.49
N GLU A 128 48.15 0.49 -26.68
CA GLU A 128 47.88 -0.66 -27.57
C GLU A 128 48.36 -0.40 -29.00
N ARG A 129 48.08 0.79 -29.56
CA ARG A 129 48.55 1.17 -30.91
C ARG A 129 50.07 1.31 -31.00
N MET A 130 50.73 1.71 -29.91
CA MET A 130 52.17 2.03 -29.89
C MET A 130 53.07 0.84 -29.51
N LYS A 131 52.51 -0.31 -29.12
CA LYS A 131 53.27 -1.53 -28.74
C LYS A 131 54.31 -1.98 -29.78
N SER A 132 54.14 -1.64 -31.06
CA SER A 132 55.03 -2.03 -32.16
C SER A 132 56.17 -1.06 -32.48
N ILE A 133 56.26 0.10 -31.80
CA ILE A 133 57.19 1.19 -32.17
C ILE A 133 58.32 1.30 -31.13
N ALA A 134 59.55 0.97 -31.55
CA ALA A 134 60.73 0.82 -30.68
C ALA A 134 61.31 2.12 -30.10
N THR A 135 60.87 3.30 -30.54
CA THR A 135 61.46 4.62 -30.22
C THR A 135 60.60 5.48 -29.27
N PHE A 136 59.53 4.94 -28.68
CA PHE A 136 58.55 5.74 -27.94
C PHE A 136 58.75 5.75 -26.40
N ASN A 137 58.40 6.85 -25.73
CA ASN A 137 58.53 7.02 -24.27
C ASN A 137 57.38 6.35 -23.49
N ILE A 138 57.29 5.02 -23.58
CA ILE A 138 56.21 4.19 -23.01
C ILE A 138 56.14 4.32 -21.47
N VAL A 139 57.29 4.51 -20.80
CA VAL A 139 57.37 4.63 -19.33
C VAL A 139 56.55 5.81 -18.80
N SER A 140 56.65 6.98 -19.44
CA SER A 140 55.89 8.18 -19.03
C SER A 140 54.37 8.00 -19.15
N HIS A 141 53.92 7.29 -20.19
CA HIS A 141 52.50 6.98 -20.39
C HIS A 141 51.98 5.96 -19.38
N MET A 142 52.78 4.93 -19.03
CA MET A 142 52.43 3.97 -17.99
C MET A 142 52.34 4.64 -16.60
N GLN A 143 53.27 5.53 -16.25
CA GLN A 143 53.20 6.30 -15.01
C GLN A 143 51.94 7.18 -14.94
N SER A 144 51.59 7.83 -16.04
CA SER A 144 50.36 8.63 -16.13
C SER A 144 49.09 7.78 -15.97
N LEU A 145 49.07 6.54 -16.46
CA LEU A 145 47.95 5.62 -16.23
C LEU A 145 47.83 5.25 -14.75
N VAL A 146 48.92 4.90 -14.06
CA VAL A 146 48.90 4.59 -12.63
C VAL A 146 48.34 5.75 -11.80
N ILE A 147 48.71 6.99 -12.13
CA ILE A 147 48.18 8.20 -11.46
C ILE A 147 46.67 8.34 -11.73
N LEU A 148 46.23 8.15 -12.98
CA LEU A 148 44.82 8.27 -13.34
C LEU A 148 43.96 7.18 -12.71
N SER A 149 44.42 5.92 -12.69
CA SER A 149 43.70 4.83 -12.01
C SER A 149 43.65 5.05 -10.50
N SER A 150 44.70 5.62 -9.91
CA SER A 150 44.68 6.01 -8.48
C SER A 150 43.67 7.14 -8.23
N ALA A 151 43.60 8.13 -9.12
CA ALA A 151 42.63 9.21 -9.06
C ALA A 151 41.18 8.72 -9.28
N GLU A 152 40.97 7.79 -10.22
CA GLU A 152 39.70 7.10 -10.45
C GLU A 152 39.21 6.43 -9.16
N SER A 153 40.05 5.58 -8.56
CA SER A 153 39.72 4.88 -7.31
C SER A 153 39.42 5.86 -6.16
N GLN A 154 40.16 6.97 -6.07
CA GLN A 154 39.90 8.00 -5.08
C GLN A 154 38.56 8.70 -5.32
N ILE A 155 38.22 9.03 -6.57
CA ILE A 155 36.94 9.66 -6.92
C ILE A 155 35.79 8.69 -6.64
N GLU A 156 35.92 7.40 -6.98
CA GLU A 156 34.91 6.38 -6.67
C GLU A 156 34.69 6.26 -5.14
N SER A 157 35.76 6.27 -4.35
CA SER A 157 35.67 6.27 -2.89
C SER A 157 34.96 7.52 -2.36
N GLN A 158 35.22 8.70 -2.93
CA GLN A 158 34.56 9.95 -2.55
C GLN A 158 33.08 9.95 -2.91
N ILE A 159 32.71 9.43 -4.09
CA ILE A 159 31.31 9.27 -4.49
C ILE A 159 30.59 8.38 -3.49
N LYS A 160 31.17 7.22 -3.15
CA LYS A 160 30.59 6.28 -2.18
C LYS A 160 30.39 6.91 -0.80
N GLU A 161 31.35 7.70 -0.32
CA GLU A 161 31.22 8.43 0.95
C GLU A 161 30.09 9.47 0.90
N LEU A 162 29.94 10.19 -0.21
CA LEU A 162 28.86 11.15 -0.42
C LEU A 162 27.50 10.45 -0.48
N GLU A 163 27.40 9.31 -1.16
CA GLU A 163 26.21 8.47 -1.21
C GLU A 163 25.78 7.99 0.17
N GLU A 164 26.73 7.50 0.97
CA GLU A 164 26.43 7.05 2.34
C GLU A 164 25.92 8.20 3.22
N LYS A 165 26.52 9.39 3.12
CA LYS A 165 26.07 10.59 3.86
C LYS A 165 24.67 11.04 3.42
N ILE A 166 24.39 11.05 2.11
CA ILE A 166 23.08 11.38 1.57
C ILE A 166 22.03 10.39 2.07
N GLU A 167 22.30 9.08 1.92
CA GLU A 167 21.40 8.01 2.35
C GLU A 167 21.06 8.13 3.84
N LYS A 168 22.08 8.30 4.70
CA LYS A 168 21.87 8.39 6.14
C LYS A 168 21.14 9.67 6.54
N LEU A 169 21.42 10.80 5.88
CA LEU A 169 20.74 12.06 6.16
C LEU A 169 19.27 12.02 5.73
N GLU A 170 18.97 11.56 4.52
CA GLU A 170 17.59 11.44 4.03
C GLU A 170 16.81 10.43 4.87
N PHE A 171 17.42 9.31 5.27
CA PHE A 171 16.80 8.35 6.16
C PHE A 171 16.53 8.94 7.55
N PHE A 172 17.50 9.66 8.13
CA PHE A 172 17.33 10.38 9.40
C PHE A 172 16.13 11.32 9.32
N VAL A 173 16.05 12.17 8.30
CA VAL A 173 14.92 13.09 8.09
C VAL A 173 13.60 12.35 8.00
N ALA A 174 13.54 11.25 7.24
CA ALA A 174 12.33 10.45 7.11
C ALA A 174 11.85 9.88 8.45
N GLN A 175 12.78 9.42 9.31
CA GLN A 175 12.44 8.94 10.65
C GLN A 175 11.95 10.08 11.55
N VAL A 176 12.74 11.14 11.70
CA VAL A 176 12.48 12.18 12.71
C VAL A 176 11.31 13.10 12.38
N SER A 177 10.94 13.24 11.10
CA SER A 177 9.78 14.06 10.69
C SER A 177 8.46 13.53 11.22
N GLN A 178 8.43 12.28 11.70
CA GLN A 178 7.20 11.67 12.20
C GLN A 178 6.98 11.87 13.70
N TYR A 179 8.04 12.17 14.43
CA TYR A 179 8.02 12.28 15.89
C TYR A 179 7.30 13.56 16.34
N PHE A 180 6.80 13.49 17.58
CA PHE A 180 6.28 14.53 18.46
C PHE A 180 5.00 15.24 18.03
N SER A 181 4.65 15.23 16.74
CA SER A 181 3.58 16.08 16.20
C SER A 181 2.20 15.93 16.88
N ASP A 182 1.78 14.72 17.18
CA ASP A 182 0.54 14.41 17.90
C ASP A 182 0.62 14.77 19.38
N SER A 183 1.72 14.43 20.04
CA SER A 183 1.95 14.80 21.43
C SER A 183 2.05 16.33 21.62
N LEU A 184 2.68 17.04 20.68
CA LEU A 184 2.73 18.51 20.66
C LEU A 184 1.35 19.14 20.44
N GLU A 185 0.46 18.49 19.69
CA GLU A 185 -0.92 18.94 19.55
C GLU A 185 -1.69 18.80 20.87
N VAL A 186 -1.47 17.73 21.64
CA VAL A 186 -2.01 17.60 23.01
C VAL A 186 -1.49 18.73 23.91
N LEU A 187 -0.19 19.03 23.88
CA LEU A 187 0.39 20.14 24.64
C LEU A 187 -0.23 21.49 24.23
N ARG A 188 -0.41 21.73 22.92
CA ARG A 188 -1.06 22.95 22.39
C ARG A 188 -2.50 23.07 22.90
N LEU A 189 -3.27 21.98 22.83
CA LEU A 189 -4.64 21.92 23.34
C LEU A 189 -4.69 22.14 24.85
N ALA A 190 -3.70 21.68 25.61
CA ALA A 190 -3.64 21.89 27.04
C ALA A 190 -3.32 23.34 27.43
N ILE A 191 -2.42 24.00 26.69
CA ILE A 191 -2.16 25.44 26.85
C ILE A 191 -3.44 26.24 26.57
N GLN A 192 -4.15 25.89 25.49
CA GLN A 192 -5.45 26.47 25.16
C GLN A 192 -6.46 26.23 26.30
N GLY A 193 -6.53 24.99 26.82
CA GLY A 193 -7.40 24.63 27.92
C GLY A 193 -7.11 25.39 29.20
N ALA A 194 -5.84 25.49 29.60
CA ALA A 194 -5.43 26.24 30.79
C ALA A 194 -5.82 27.73 30.70
N SER A 195 -5.62 28.34 29.52
CA SER A 195 -6.04 29.73 29.27
C SER A 195 -7.55 29.90 29.40
N HIS A 196 -8.34 28.97 28.84
CA HIS A 196 -9.80 29.01 28.85
C HIS A 196 -10.39 28.71 30.23
N LEU A 197 -9.81 27.75 30.96
CA LEU A 197 -10.26 27.38 32.31
C LEU A 197 -10.11 28.52 33.31
N SER A 198 -9.15 29.43 33.11
CA SER A 198 -9.01 30.63 33.93
C SER A 198 -10.18 31.62 33.83
N GLN A 199 -11.07 31.43 32.85
CA GLN A 199 -12.23 32.29 32.56
C GLN A 199 -13.57 31.63 32.91
N VAL A 200 -13.55 30.43 33.52
CA VAL A 200 -14.78 29.72 33.92
C VAL A 200 -15.47 30.47 35.05
N LEU A 201 -16.78 30.65 34.91
CA LEU A 201 -17.65 31.25 35.91
C LEU A 201 -18.45 30.16 36.63
N VAL A 202 -18.70 30.34 37.92
CA VAL A 202 -19.50 29.43 38.74
C VAL A 202 -20.68 30.22 39.32
N ASP A 203 -21.90 29.72 39.13
CA ASP A 203 -23.09 30.36 39.70
C ASP A 203 -23.36 29.91 41.15
N SER A 204 -24.29 30.60 41.81
CA SER A 204 -24.73 30.26 43.17
C SER A 204 -25.44 28.90 43.27
N ASN A 205 -25.83 28.31 42.15
CA ASN A 205 -26.50 27.01 42.06
C ASN A 205 -25.52 25.86 41.83
N GLY A 206 -24.21 26.13 41.77
CA GLY A 206 -23.22 25.10 41.57
C GLY A 206 -23.09 24.61 40.14
N ASN A 207 -23.48 25.43 39.16
CA ASN A 207 -23.18 25.17 37.76
C ASN A 207 -21.94 25.96 37.37
N TYR A 208 -21.04 25.31 36.64
CA TYR A 208 -19.94 26.00 35.96
C TYR A 208 -20.35 26.24 34.51
N TYR A 209 -20.06 27.43 34.01
CA TYR A 209 -20.38 27.82 32.65
C TYR A 209 -19.25 28.63 32.04
N VAL A 210 -19.27 28.64 30.72
CA VAL A 210 -18.29 29.30 29.88
C VAL A 210 -19.02 30.39 29.11
N ASP A 211 -18.95 31.62 29.59
CA ASP A 211 -19.59 32.76 28.92
C ASP A 211 -18.82 33.12 27.64
N GLY A 212 -19.20 32.50 26.53
CA GLY A 212 -18.57 32.70 25.22
C GLY A 212 -17.19 32.05 25.04
N VAL A 213 -16.69 31.27 26.02
CA VAL A 213 -15.39 30.59 25.94
C VAL A 213 -15.51 29.27 25.17
N ASP A 214 -14.70 29.11 24.11
CA ASP A 214 -14.69 27.90 23.28
C ASP A 214 -14.09 26.70 24.02
N MET A 215 -14.93 25.72 24.38
CA MET A 215 -14.53 24.46 25.02
C MET A 215 -14.31 23.31 24.04
N SER A 216 -14.27 23.58 22.72
CA SER A 216 -14.02 22.55 21.69
C SER A 216 -12.70 21.80 21.90
N TRP A 217 -11.73 22.43 22.57
CA TRP A 217 -10.45 21.81 22.94
C TRP A 217 -10.62 20.55 23.81
N VAL A 218 -11.65 20.48 24.67
CA VAL A 218 -11.89 19.29 25.52
C VAL A 218 -12.20 18.09 24.66
N LYS A 219 -13.07 18.27 23.66
CA LYS A 219 -13.42 17.22 22.71
C LYS A 219 -12.21 16.84 21.86
N LYS A 220 -11.50 17.83 21.29
CA LYS A 220 -10.29 17.60 20.48
C LYS A 220 -9.21 16.85 21.26
N MET A 221 -9.01 17.18 22.53
CA MET A 221 -8.02 16.50 23.39
C MET A 221 -8.41 15.05 23.67
N LYS A 222 -9.71 14.76 23.87
CA LYS A 222 -10.21 13.38 24.01
C LYS A 222 -10.06 12.58 22.71
N GLU A 223 -10.26 13.22 21.56
CA GLU A 223 -10.17 12.59 20.23
C GLU A 223 -8.73 12.47 19.70
N GLN A 224 -7.79 13.28 20.20
CA GLN A 224 -6.40 13.25 19.79
C GLN A 224 -5.75 11.92 20.16
N LYS A 225 -5.47 11.12 19.14
CA LYS A 225 -4.69 9.89 19.27
C LYS A 225 -3.22 10.24 19.44
N ILE A 226 -2.55 9.46 20.27
CA ILE A 226 -1.10 9.52 20.48
C ILE A 226 -0.55 8.17 19.99
N GLU A 227 0.26 8.20 18.95
CA GLU A 227 0.83 7.03 18.30
C GLU A 227 2.35 7.04 18.45
N SER A 228 2.85 6.21 19.37
CA SER A 228 4.28 6.20 19.67
C SER A 228 5.12 5.61 18.55
N ILE A 229 5.97 6.42 17.94
CA ILE A 229 6.83 6.00 16.83
C ILE A 229 8.22 5.62 17.32
N LYS A 230 8.60 4.38 17.03
CA LYS A 230 9.93 3.86 17.34
C LYS A 230 10.83 3.92 16.12
N TYR A 231 12.10 4.23 16.35
CA TYR A 231 13.12 4.13 15.32
C TYR A 231 13.17 2.71 14.75
N ASP A 232 12.95 2.59 13.44
CA ASP A 232 12.96 1.30 12.75
C ASP A 232 14.18 1.18 11.84
N SER A 233 15.17 0.43 12.30
CA SER A 233 16.39 0.12 11.55
C SER A 233 16.32 -1.18 10.75
N SER A 234 15.15 -1.79 10.64
CA SER A 234 14.95 -3.05 9.92
C SER A 234 15.39 -2.92 8.47
N LYS A 235 15.87 -4.05 7.93
CA LYS A 235 16.30 -4.13 6.53
C LYS A 235 15.18 -3.71 5.58
N LYS A 236 13.94 -4.15 5.82
CA LYS A 236 12.76 -3.78 5.01
C LYS A 236 12.58 -2.26 4.93
N THR A 237 12.73 -1.56 6.03
CA THR A 237 12.55 -0.10 6.11
C THR A 237 13.67 0.66 5.40
N LYS A 238 14.91 0.16 5.48
CA LYS A 238 16.05 0.73 4.74
C LYS A 238 15.95 0.46 3.24
N ASP A 239 15.57 -0.75 2.85
CA ASP A 239 15.39 -1.14 1.45
C ASP A 239 14.27 -0.30 0.80
N LEU A 240 13.14 -0.12 1.50
CA LEU A 240 12.06 0.76 1.03
C LEU A 240 12.53 2.22 0.80
N HIS A 241 13.38 2.75 1.68
CA HIS A 241 13.93 4.10 1.51
C HIS A 241 14.85 4.19 0.28
N LYS A 242 15.68 3.17 0.04
CA LYS A 242 16.55 3.09 -1.14
C LYS A 242 15.77 3.00 -2.44
N GLU A 243 14.73 2.16 -2.45
CA GLU A 243 13.84 2.07 -3.62
C GLU A 243 13.15 3.40 -3.88
N TYR A 244 12.65 4.08 -2.84
CA TYR A 244 12.09 5.42 -2.96
C TYR A 244 13.08 6.43 -3.58
N GLN A 245 14.34 6.44 -3.14
CA GLN A 245 15.37 7.32 -3.71
C GLN A 245 15.60 7.05 -5.21
N SER A 246 15.70 5.77 -5.59
CA SER A 246 15.83 5.38 -7.01
C SER A 246 14.63 5.82 -7.85
N ILE A 247 13.42 5.71 -7.30
CA ILE A 247 12.17 6.15 -7.93
C ILE A 247 12.15 7.68 -8.06
N LEU A 248 12.57 8.41 -7.03
CA LEU A 248 12.67 9.87 -7.08
C LEU A 248 13.64 10.33 -8.16
N ASP A 249 14.84 9.77 -8.20
CA ASP A 249 15.84 10.05 -9.26
C ASP A 249 15.27 9.78 -10.67
N LYS A 250 14.48 8.71 -10.81
CA LYS A 250 13.83 8.34 -12.07
C LYS A 250 12.77 9.37 -12.47
N LEU A 251 11.94 9.81 -11.51
CA LEU A 251 10.93 10.86 -11.71
C LEU A 251 11.57 12.20 -12.08
N GLU A 252 12.62 12.61 -11.38
CA GLU A 252 13.36 13.85 -11.66
C GLU A 252 13.97 13.86 -13.07
N LYS A 253 14.35 12.67 -13.59
CA LYS A 253 14.81 12.48 -14.98
C LYS A 253 13.66 12.41 -16.01
N GLY A 254 12.41 12.59 -15.59
CA GLY A 254 11.24 12.57 -16.46
C GLY A 254 10.87 11.20 -17.02
N LYS A 255 11.34 10.11 -16.38
CA LYS A 255 11.03 8.73 -16.82
C LYS A 255 9.74 8.23 -16.18
N GLU A 256 8.96 7.47 -16.94
CA GLU A 256 7.72 6.86 -16.44
C GLU A 256 7.99 5.77 -15.39
N LEU A 257 7.12 5.71 -14.39
CA LEU A 257 7.13 4.64 -13.39
C LEU A 257 6.30 3.45 -13.88
N SER A 258 6.82 2.25 -13.62
CA SER A 258 6.05 1.01 -13.67
C SER A 258 5.01 0.99 -12.54
N ASP A 259 4.00 0.12 -12.66
CA ASP A 259 3.00 -0.07 -11.61
C ASP A 259 3.64 -0.44 -10.27
N LYS A 260 4.67 -1.29 -10.27
CA LYS A 260 5.36 -1.71 -9.05
C LYS A 260 6.14 -0.58 -8.39
N GLU A 261 6.84 0.24 -9.17
CA GLU A 261 7.54 1.43 -8.65
C GLU A 261 6.55 2.43 -8.05
N PHE A 262 5.37 2.59 -8.67
CA PHE A 262 4.32 3.43 -8.10
C PHE A 262 3.78 2.87 -6.77
N GLU A 263 3.55 1.56 -6.67
CA GLU A 263 3.16 0.92 -5.41
C GLU A 263 4.21 1.10 -4.30
N THR A 264 5.50 1.03 -4.64
CA THR A 264 6.59 1.35 -3.69
C THR A 264 6.56 2.81 -3.25
N LEU A 265 6.31 3.74 -4.17
CA LEU A 265 6.16 5.18 -3.86
C LEU A 265 5.00 5.43 -2.88
N GLU A 266 3.87 4.76 -3.08
CA GLU A 266 2.73 4.82 -2.15
C GLU A 266 3.05 4.19 -0.79
N SER A 267 3.72 3.04 -0.79
CA SER A 267 4.15 2.37 0.43
C SER A 267 5.07 3.26 1.27
N TYR A 268 5.98 4.00 0.62
CA TYR A 268 6.83 4.98 1.27
C TYR A 268 6.01 6.14 1.86
N ALA A 269 5.12 6.76 1.07
CA ALA A 269 4.29 7.87 1.52
C ALA A 269 3.38 7.48 2.71
N ARG A 270 2.80 6.29 2.69
CA ARG A 270 1.96 5.77 3.78
C ARG A 270 2.77 5.45 5.04
N ARG A 271 4.00 4.97 4.88
CA ARG A 271 4.89 4.69 6.01
C ARG A 271 5.38 5.97 6.67
N TYR A 272 5.55 7.04 5.91
CA TYR A 272 6.07 8.33 6.35
C TYR A 272 5.06 9.47 6.13
N PRO A 273 3.84 9.41 6.71
CA PRO A 273 2.75 10.32 6.34
C PRO A 273 3.00 11.78 6.74
N LYS A 274 3.91 12.00 7.70
CA LYS A 274 4.29 13.32 8.23
C LYS A 274 5.52 13.91 7.51
N VAL A 275 6.16 13.18 6.60
CA VAL A 275 7.31 13.67 5.81
C VAL A 275 6.83 14.61 4.72
N GLN A 276 7.54 15.74 4.56
CA GLN A 276 7.36 16.61 3.41
C GLN A 276 7.99 15.98 2.16
N LEU A 277 7.16 15.35 1.34
CA LEU A 277 7.58 14.77 0.06
C LEU A 277 7.82 15.87 -0.99
N PRO A 278 8.75 15.66 -1.95
CA PRO A 278 8.94 16.55 -3.09
C PRO A 278 7.64 16.78 -3.88
N GLU A 279 7.49 17.96 -4.47
CA GLU A 279 6.29 18.32 -5.24
C GLU A 279 6.04 17.35 -6.41
N ILE A 280 7.11 16.90 -7.10
CA ILE A 280 7.01 15.91 -8.18
C ILE A 280 6.41 14.57 -7.70
N VAL A 281 6.73 14.16 -6.46
CA VAL A 281 6.22 12.93 -5.86
C VAL A 281 4.75 13.10 -5.49
N THR A 282 4.40 14.18 -4.80
CA THR A 282 3.01 14.45 -4.38
C THR A 282 2.08 14.60 -5.59
N ASN A 283 2.52 15.30 -6.65
CA ASN A 283 1.78 15.41 -7.90
C ASN A 283 1.61 14.07 -8.61
N LYS A 284 2.66 13.23 -8.63
CA LYS A 284 2.58 11.88 -9.23
C LYS A 284 1.60 10.99 -8.46
N LEU A 285 1.68 10.96 -7.13
CA LEU A 285 0.74 10.22 -6.27
C LEU A 285 -0.71 10.63 -6.55
N LYS A 286 -0.99 11.94 -6.57
CA LYS A 286 -2.34 12.47 -6.81
C LYS A 286 -2.85 12.15 -8.21
N THR A 287 -2.04 12.39 -9.24
CA THR A 287 -2.45 12.19 -10.64
C THR A 287 -2.69 10.71 -10.95
N GLU A 288 -1.81 9.84 -10.47
CA GLU A 288 -1.94 8.41 -10.72
C GLU A 288 -3.12 7.81 -9.95
N ALA A 289 -3.37 8.24 -8.71
CA ALA A 289 -4.56 7.84 -7.97
C ALA A 289 -5.85 8.23 -8.72
N ALA A 290 -5.91 9.46 -9.25
CA ALA A 290 -7.06 9.91 -10.05
C ALA A 290 -7.20 9.13 -11.36
N ASN A 291 -6.10 8.80 -12.02
CA ASN A 291 -6.12 7.96 -13.23
C ASN A 291 -6.61 6.54 -12.94
N ARG A 292 -6.14 5.93 -11.83
CA ARG A 292 -6.53 4.57 -11.47
C ARG A 292 -7.99 4.48 -11.02
N ALA A 293 -8.54 5.54 -10.43
CA ALA A 293 -9.98 5.64 -10.12
C ALA A 293 -10.87 5.97 -11.34
N ASN A 294 -10.30 6.23 -12.53
CA ASN A 294 -11.07 6.66 -13.70
C ASN A 294 -11.46 5.47 -14.61
N PRO A 295 -12.75 5.29 -14.93
CA PRO A 295 -13.21 4.15 -15.73
C PRO A 295 -12.74 4.20 -17.19
N GLU A 296 -12.57 5.37 -17.80
CA GLU A 296 -12.00 5.49 -19.16
C GLU A 296 -10.53 5.05 -19.17
N LYS A 297 -9.77 5.41 -18.12
CA LYS A 297 -8.37 4.99 -17.97
C LYS A 297 -8.23 3.50 -17.70
N LEU A 298 -9.14 2.91 -16.94
CA LEU A 298 -9.26 1.46 -16.81
C LEU A 298 -9.40 0.80 -18.19
N GLN A 299 -10.36 1.27 -19.00
CA GLN A 299 -10.61 0.72 -20.33
C GLN A 299 -9.40 0.91 -21.28
N GLU A 300 -8.74 2.08 -21.27
CA GLU A 300 -7.50 2.29 -22.01
C GLU A 300 -6.40 1.29 -21.61
N LYS A 301 -6.26 0.99 -20.31
CA LYS A 301 -5.27 0.02 -19.80
C LYS A 301 -5.61 -1.40 -20.23
N VAL A 302 -6.88 -1.82 -20.11
CA VAL A 302 -7.37 -3.13 -20.55
C VAL A 302 -7.14 -3.34 -22.06
N GLU A 303 -7.47 -2.35 -22.88
CA GLU A 303 -7.26 -2.44 -24.34
C GLU A 303 -5.78 -2.58 -24.73
N LYS A 304 -4.88 -1.92 -23.98
CA LYS A 304 -3.42 -2.12 -24.14
C LYS A 304 -3.01 -3.54 -23.75
N ILE A 305 -3.56 -4.08 -22.66
CA ILE A 305 -3.28 -5.46 -22.20
C ILE A 305 -3.73 -6.47 -23.26
N LYS A 306 -4.97 -6.36 -23.78
CA LYS A 306 -5.51 -7.25 -24.83
C LYS A 306 -4.61 -7.30 -26.08
N LYS A 307 -3.99 -6.16 -26.44
CA LYS A 307 -3.11 -6.01 -27.61
C LYS A 307 -1.66 -6.45 -27.37
N SER A 308 -1.27 -6.71 -26.12
CA SER A 308 0.10 -7.12 -25.79
C SER A 308 0.47 -8.51 -26.35
N ASP A 309 1.76 -8.78 -26.37
CA ASP A 309 2.40 -10.04 -26.76
C ASP A 309 2.38 -11.10 -25.64
N LYS A 310 1.80 -10.77 -24.47
CA LYS A 310 1.63 -11.68 -23.34
C LYS A 310 0.71 -12.85 -23.64
N THR A 311 0.86 -13.92 -22.87
CA THR A 311 -0.04 -15.08 -22.90
C THR A 311 -1.45 -14.72 -22.43
N SER A 312 -2.42 -15.58 -22.75
CA SER A 312 -3.83 -15.44 -22.35
C SER A 312 -3.97 -15.29 -20.83
N THR A 313 -3.28 -16.16 -20.09
CA THR A 313 -3.32 -16.21 -18.63
C THR A 313 -2.69 -14.95 -18.02
N GLU A 314 -1.55 -14.50 -18.54
CA GLU A 314 -0.94 -13.23 -18.11
C GLU A 314 -1.82 -12.01 -18.42
N LYS A 315 -2.53 -12.03 -19.55
CA LYS A 315 -3.49 -10.95 -19.89
C LYS A 315 -4.67 -10.95 -18.93
N ALA A 316 -5.23 -12.11 -18.64
CA ALA A 316 -6.31 -12.24 -17.66
C ALA A 316 -5.87 -11.73 -16.28
N ASP A 317 -4.66 -12.10 -15.82
CA ASP A 317 -4.10 -11.61 -14.56
C ASP A 317 -3.98 -10.07 -14.52
N LEU A 318 -3.46 -9.48 -15.59
CA LEU A 318 -3.30 -8.03 -15.70
C LEU A 318 -4.65 -7.29 -15.82
N ILE A 319 -5.64 -7.90 -16.46
CA ILE A 319 -7.02 -7.37 -16.53
C ILE A 319 -7.60 -7.35 -15.11
N VAL A 320 -7.55 -8.47 -14.38
CA VAL A 320 -8.03 -8.54 -12.99
C VAL A 320 -7.32 -7.51 -12.12
N LYS A 321 -5.99 -7.38 -12.22
CA LYS A 321 -5.22 -6.35 -11.50
C LYS A 321 -5.68 -4.93 -11.85
N ALA A 322 -5.98 -4.63 -13.11
CA ALA A 322 -6.45 -3.31 -13.51
C ALA A 322 -7.82 -2.98 -12.87
N TYR A 323 -8.73 -3.95 -12.80
CA TYR A 323 -10.01 -3.80 -12.11
C TYR A 323 -9.85 -3.70 -10.59
N GLU A 324 -8.92 -4.44 -9.98
CA GLU A 324 -8.59 -4.30 -8.57
C GLU A 324 -8.06 -2.90 -8.22
N ASP A 325 -7.16 -2.36 -9.05
CA ASP A 325 -6.70 -0.99 -8.91
C ASP A 325 -7.90 -0.04 -9.00
N TYR A 326 -8.74 -0.16 -10.03
CA TYR A 326 -9.94 0.68 -10.16
C TYR A 326 -10.82 0.66 -8.91
N LEU A 327 -11.16 -0.54 -8.41
CA LEU A 327 -11.99 -0.70 -7.22
C LEU A 327 -11.32 -0.14 -5.97
N PHE A 328 -10.02 -0.36 -5.80
CA PHE A 328 -9.26 0.15 -4.66
C PHE A 328 -9.22 1.68 -4.67
N TYR A 329 -8.85 2.32 -5.80
CA TYR A 329 -8.73 3.78 -5.85
C TYR A 329 -10.08 4.50 -5.85
N ASN A 330 -11.15 3.88 -6.35
CA ASN A 330 -12.51 4.42 -6.23
C ASN A 330 -13.06 4.32 -4.79
N ASN A 331 -12.44 3.50 -3.94
CA ASN A 331 -12.85 3.25 -2.53
C ASN A 331 -11.66 3.37 -1.57
N ARG A 332 -10.69 4.23 -1.88
CA ARG A 332 -9.37 4.24 -1.24
C ARG A 332 -9.46 4.40 0.28
N GLU A 333 -10.26 5.35 0.74
CA GLU A 333 -10.44 5.64 2.17
C GLU A 333 -11.01 4.43 2.93
N ALA A 334 -12.01 3.74 2.36
CA ALA A 334 -12.60 2.55 2.95
C ALA A 334 -11.58 1.40 3.09
N PHE A 335 -10.78 1.16 2.05
CA PHE A 335 -9.74 0.12 2.09
C PHE A 335 -8.55 0.46 2.99
N GLU A 336 -8.14 1.73 3.02
CA GLU A 336 -7.07 2.20 3.90
C GLU A 336 -7.49 2.09 5.37
N GLU A 337 -8.71 2.49 5.71
CA GLU A 337 -9.25 2.36 7.07
C GLU A 337 -9.45 0.89 7.46
N TYR A 338 -10.00 0.08 6.55
CA TYR A 338 -10.10 -1.36 6.74
C TYR A 338 -8.74 -1.98 7.09
N TRP A 339 -7.70 -1.66 6.30
CA TRP A 339 -6.36 -2.17 6.54
C TRP A 339 -5.76 -1.65 7.85
N ARG A 340 -5.99 -0.38 8.20
CA ARG A 340 -5.54 0.21 9.46
C ARG A 340 -6.10 -0.55 10.66
N ILE A 341 -7.40 -0.87 10.65
CA ILE A 341 -8.05 -1.63 11.72
C ILE A 341 -7.56 -3.08 11.73
N ARG A 342 -7.55 -3.74 10.56
CA ARG A 342 -7.14 -5.14 10.43
C ARG A 342 -5.69 -5.38 10.83
N SER A 343 -4.77 -4.50 10.42
CA SER A 343 -3.33 -4.67 10.69
C SER A 343 -2.96 -4.53 12.18
N ALA A 344 -3.83 -3.92 12.98
CA ALA A 344 -3.71 -3.88 14.45
C ALA A 344 -4.17 -5.18 15.13
N TYR A 345 -4.83 -6.09 14.41
CA TYR A 345 -5.34 -7.34 14.94
C TYR A 345 -4.30 -8.47 14.87
N ASN A 346 -3.90 -8.99 16.04
CA ASN A 346 -2.87 -10.04 16.15
C ASN A 346 -3.40 -11.48 16.03
N GLY A 347 -4.71 -11.67 15.79
CA GLY A 347 -5.34 -12.98 15.68
C GLY A 347 -5.43 -13.50 14.24
N LYS A 348 -5.90 -14.74 14.09
CA LYS A 348 -6.24 -15.29 12.77
C LYS A 348 -7.38 -14.46 12.15
N TRP A 349 -7.12 -13.87 10.98
CA TRP A 349 -8.14 -13.12 10.26
C TRP A 349 -8.99 -14.06 9.41
N ASP A 350 -10.27 -14.16 9.78
CA ASP A 350 -11.29 -14.80 8.96
C ASP A 350 -12.48 -13.81 8.86
N PRO A 351 -12.70 -13.17 7.70
CA PRO A 351 -13.65 -12.07 7.53
C PRO A 351 -15.11 -12.43 7.88
N TYR A 352 -15.43 -13.71 8.00
CA TYR A 352 -16.79 -14.17 8.34
C TYR A 352 -16.83 -14.98 9.63
N SER A 353 -15.75 -14.97 10.41
CA SER A 353 -15.79 -15.55 11.76
C SER A 353 -16.77 -14.81 12.66
N ASP A 354 -17.34 -15.50 13.64
CA ASP A 354 -18.17 -14.89 14.68
C ASP A 354 -17.40 -13.96 15.62
N ASN A 355 -16.10 -13.72 15.36
CA ASN A 355 -15.30 -12.80 16.13
C ASN A 355 -15.91 -11.38 16.05
N PRO A 356 -16.34 -10.78 17.19
CA PRO A 356 -16.99 -9.48 17.19
C PRO A 356 -16.15 -8.38 16.53
N PHE A 357 -14.83 -8.38 16.74
CA PHE A 357 -13.91 -7.40 16.16
C PHE A 357 -13.88 -7.49 14.63
N ILE A 358 -13.84 -8.72 14.09
CA ILE A 358 -13.80 -8.92 12.65
C ILE A 358 -15.13 -8.53 12.02
N ARG A 359 -16.27 -8.94 12.61
CA ARG A 359 -17.60 -8.54 12.14
C ARG A 359 -17.80 -7.03 12.15
N GLU A 360 -17.36 -6.35 13.20
CA GLU A 360 -17.41 -4.89 13.30
C GLU A 360 -16.55 -4.25 12.21
N THR A 361 -15.34 -4.78 11.97
CA THR A 361 -14.44 -4.25 10.93
C THR A 361 -15.02 -4.41 9.51
N GLU A 362 -15.61 -5.56 9.19
CA GLU A 362 -16.28 -5.77 7.90
C GLU A 362 -17.56 -4.91 7.78
N GLY A 363 -18.27 -4.68 8.88
CA GLY A 363 -19.40 -3.74 8.93
C GLY A 363 -18.99 -2.30 8.61
N ILE A 364 -17.90 -1.82 9.22
CA ILE A 364 -17.32 -0.49 8.93
C ILE A 364 -16.94 -0.38 7.45
N PHE A 365 -16.37 -1.43 6.87
CA PHE A 365 -16.07 -1.46 5.44
C PHE A 365 -17.33 -1.35 4.58
N LEU A 366 -18.36 -2.16 4.85
CA LEU A 366 -19.62 -2.16 4.11
C LEU A 366 -20.38 -0.81 4.18
N GLU A 367 -20.25 -0.08 5.29
CA GLU A 367 -20.81 1.26 5.46
C GLU A 367 -20.03 2.35 4.72
N SER A 368 -18.72 2.16 4.52
CA SER A 368 -17.82 3.16 3.93
C SER A 368 -17.57 2.99 2.44
N VAL A 369 -17.79 1.79 1.89
CA VAL A 369 -17.55 1.50 0.47
C VAL A 369 -18.63 2.14 -0.42
N ASN A 370 -18.22 2.74 -1.54
CA ASN A 370 -19.12 3.12 -2.61
C ASN A 370 -19.62 1.84 -3.31
N ARG A 371 -20.90 1.54 -3.10
CA ARG A 371 -21.59 0.36 -3.61
C ARG A 371 -21.97 0.49 -5.09
N GLU A 372 -21.06 0.98 -5.94
CA GLU A 372 -21.19 0.79 -7.39
C GLU A 372 -21.55 -0.67 -7.66
N ASN A 373 -22.42 -0.93 -8.66
CA ASN A 373 -22.94 -2.27 -8.91
C ASN A 373 -21.78 -3.23 -9.22
N ILE A 374 -21.30 -3.90 -8.18
CA ILE A 374 -20.05 -4.67 -8.20
C ILE A 374 -20.19 -5.86 -9.14
N ARG A 375 -21.40 -6.43 -9.25
CA ARG A 375 -21.72 -7.47 -10.23
C ARG A 375 -21.53 -6.98 -11.66
N LYS A 376 -21.96 -5.75 -11.97
CA LYS A 376 -21.71 -5.15 -13.28
C LYS A 376 -20.22 -4.97 -13.57
N ILE A 377 -19.43 -4.54 -12.58
CA ILE A 377 -17.97 -4.40 -12.72
C ILE A 377 -17.32 -5.77 -12.98
N VAL A 378 -17.71 -6.79 -12.22
CA VAL A 378 -17.22 -8.16 -12.38
C VAL A 378 -17.64 -8.76 -13.74
N ALA A 379 -18.86 -8.48 -14.21
CA ALA A 379 -19.32 -8.87 -15.54
C ALA A 379 -18.49 -8.20 -16.65
N MET A 380 -18.23 -6.88 -16.55
CA MET A 380 -17.37 -6.16 -17.49
C MET A 380 -15.95 -6.74 -17.53
N MET A 381 -15.37 -7.05 -16.36
CA MET A 381 -14.08 -7.73 -16.27
C MET A 381 -14.14 -9.12 -16.93
N GLY A 382 -15.22 -9.87 -16.72
CA GLY A 382 -15.46 -11.16 -17.38
C GLY A 382 -15.52 -11.04 -18.90
N ASP A 383 -16.20 -10.02 -19.43
CA ASP A 383 -16.25 -9.73 -20.87
C ASP A 383 -14.86 -9.41 -21.43
N ASP A 384 -14.05 -8.63 -20.70
CA ASP A 384 -12.68 -8.30 -21.11
C ASP A 384 -11.77 -9.53 -21.17
N VAL A 385 -11.94 -10.49 -20.25
CA VAL A 385 -11.25 -11.79 -20.26
C VAL A 385 -11.73 -12.64 -21.43
N LEU A 386 -13.04 -12.69 -21.70
CA LEU A 386 -13.60 -13.41 -22.85
C LEU A 386 -13.11 -12.83 -24.19
N ASP A 387 -12.92 -11.52 -24.28
CA ASP A 387 -12.36 -10.89 -25.46
C ASP A 387 -10.92 -11.33 -25.75
N VAL A 388 -10.10 -11.56 -24.71
CA VAL A 388 -8.75 -12.14 -24.89
C VAL A 388 -8.86 -13.50 -25.58
N LYS A 389 -9.76 -14.37 -25.12
CA LYS A 389 -10.02 -15.67 -25.74
C LYS A 389 -10.40 -15.52 -27.22
N LYS A 390 -11.38 -14.65 -27.52
CA LYS A 390 -11.85 -14.40 -28.90
C LYS A 390 -10.71 -13.92 -29.81
N ILE A 391 -9.86 -13.01 -29.32
CA ILE A 391 -8.71 -12.48 -30.06
C ILE A 391 -7.72 -13.61 -30.38
N GLU A 392 -7.45 -14.50 -29.42
CA GLU A 392 -6.48 -15.58 -29.59
C GLU A 392 -6.99 -16.72 -30.46
N ASP A 393 -8.26 -17.09 -30.31
CA ASP A 393 -8.91 -18.06 -31.19
C ASP A 393 -8.86 -17.57 -32.64
N LYS A 394 -9.11 -16.27 -32.87
CA LYS A 394 -8.97 -15.65 -34.19
C LYS A 394 -7.53 -15.70 -34.71
N LYS A 395 -6.53 -15.34 -33.88
CA LYS A 395 -5.11 -15.44 -34.27
C LYS A 395 -4.72 -16.88 -34.63
N LYS A 396 -5.16 -17.86 -33.84
CA LYS A 396 -4.92 -19.29 -34.07
C LYS A 396 -5.56 -19.75 -35.38
N TYR A 397 -6.81 -19.35 -35.63
CA TYR A 397 -7.50 -19.61 -36.89
C TYR A 397 -6.72 -19.04 -38.08
N ASP A 398 -6.34 -17.77 -38.03
CA ASP A 398 -5.59 -17.09 -39.11
C ASP A 398 -4.25 -17.78 -39.39
N LEU A 399 -3.53 -18.22 -38.34
CA LEU A 399 -2.28 -18.98 -38.47
C LEU A 399 -2.50 -20.34 -39.15
N ILE A 400 -3.55 -21.07 -38.78
CA ILE A 400 -3.92 -22.34 -39.42
C ILE A 400 -4.22 -22.12 -40.90
N GLN A 401 -4.99 -21.07 -41.25
CA GLN A 401 -5.32 -20.75 -42.63
C GLN A 401 -4.08 -20.37 -43.45
N ARG A 402 -3.17 -19.56 -42.89
CA ARG A 402 -1.89 -19.22 -43.54
C ARG A 402 -1.02 -20.47 -43.76
N GLY A 403 -0.91 -21.33 -42.75
CA GLY A 403 -0.19 -22.59 -42.85
C GLY A 403 -0.71 -23.47 -43.99
N ARG A 404 -2.03 -23.63 -44.10
CA ARG A 404 -2.69 -24.37 -45.19
C ARG A 404 -2.52 -23.73 -46.56
N SER A 405 -2.56 -22.40 -46.64
CA SER A 405 -2.30 -21.69 -47.91
C SER A 405 -0.87 -21.89 -48.42
N THR A 406 0.07 -22.17 -47.50
CA THR A 406 1.48 -22.42 -47.78
C THR A 406 1.75 -23.90 -48.08
N TRP A 407 1.02 -24.82 -47.41
CA TRP A 407 1.13 -26.28 -47.58
C TRP A 407 -0.13 -26.85 -48.26
N LYS A 408 -0.12 -26.94 -49.59
CA LYS A 408 -1.14 -27.69 -50.35
C LYS A 408 -0.68 -29.14 -50.54
N SER A 409 -1.20 -30.06 -49.74
CA SER A 409 -0.96 -31.49 -49.97
C SER A 409 -1.78 -31.97 -51.18
N PRO A 410 -1.25 -32.85 -52.06
CA PRO A 410 -2.02 -33.41 -53.16
C PRO A 410 -3.21 -34.23 -52.64
N GLY A 411 -4.44 -33.79 -52.95
CA GLY A 411 -5.68 -34.47 -52.56
C GLY A 411 -6.53 -33.76 -51.51
N ASP A 412 -6.16 -32.56 -51.05
CA ASP A 412 -6.97 -31.79 -50.09
C ASP A 412 -8.05 -30.96 -50.82
N ASN A 413 -9.33 -31.30 -50.61
CA ASN A 413 -10.47 -30.80 -51.40
C ASN A 413 -10.92 -29.38 -51.02
N GLY A 414 -10.31 -28.77 -49.99
CA GLY A 414 -10.63 -27.40 -49.56
C GLY A 414 -12.07 -27.17 -49.05
N LEU A 415 -12.88 -28.23 -48.92
CA LEU A 415 -14.22 -28.16 -48.35
C LEU A 415 -14.17 -28.53 -46.88
N VAL A 416 -14.67 -27.64 -46.04
CA VAL A 416 -14.98 -27.92 -44.64
C VAL A 416 -16.26 -28.75 -44.63
N ASP A 417 -16.24 -29.96 -44.08
CA ASP A 417 -17.43 -30.43 -43.36
C ASP A 417 -17.63 -29.39 -42.26
N ASN A 418 -18.74 -28.64 -42.32
CA ASN A 418 -19.15 -27.57 -41.39
C ASN A 418 -19.30 -28.03 -39.91
N ALA A 419 -18.56 -29.03 -39.47
CA ALA A 419 -18.60 -29.66 -38.16
C ALA A 419 -17.45 -29.25 -37.22
N ILE A 420 -16.58 -28.30 -37.60
CA ILE A 420 -15.87 -27.50 -36.59
C ILE A 420 -16.53 -26.14 -36.55
N ALA A 421 -17.83 -26.16 -36.23
CA ALA A 421 -18.45 -25.01 -35.63
C ALA A 421 -17.66 -24.70 -34.35
N VAL A 422 -17.10 -23.50 -34.27
CA VAL A 422 -17.02 -22.83 -32.97
C VAL A 422 -18.44 -22.91 -32.40
N GLY A 423 -18.60 -23.65 -31.30
CA GLY A 423 -19.91 -24.01 -30.74
C GLY A 423 -20.55 -25.31 -31.25
N SER A 424 -19.81 -26.43 -31.29
CA SER A 424 -20.45 -27.75 -31.47
C SER A 424 -21.18 -28.17 -30.18
N GLN A 425 -22.40 -28.70 -30.32
CA GLN A 425 -23.34 -29.10 -29.24
C GLN A 425 -22.86 -30.26 -28.33
N TRP A 426 -21.55 -30.51 -28.29
CA TRP A 426 -20.89 -31.44 -27.37
C TRP A 426 -19.78 -30.64 -26.69
N GLY A 427 -19.92 -30.45 -25.37
CA GLY A 427 -19.22 -29.44 -24.57
C GLY A 427 -17.73 -29.30 -24.81
N ALA A 428 -17.23 -28.09 -24.55
CA ALA A 428 -15.84 -27.65 -24.49
C ALA A 428 -14.78 -28.67 -24.96
N LEU A 429 -14.05 -28.31 -26.03
CA LEU A 429 -12.87 -29.09 -26.45
C LEU A 429 -11.96 -29.36 -25.24
N PRO A 430 -11.29 -30.52 -25.15
CA PRO A 430 -10.40 -30.83 -24.02
C PRO A 430 -9.38 -29.72 -23.71
N ALA A 431 -8.94 -28.98 -24.74
CA ALA A 431 -8.06 -27.83 -24.60
C ALA A 431 -8.73 -26.58 -23.98
N ASP A 432 -9.98 -26.26 -24.33
CA ASP A 432 -10.69 -25.11 -23.73
C ASP A 432 -10.97 -25.36 -22.26
N ASN A 433 -11.29 -26.60 -21.87
CA ASN A 433 -11.42 -26.97 -20.46
C ASN A 433 -10.11 -26.82 -19.69
N LEU A 434 -8.97 -27.24 -20.26
CA LEU A 434 -7.65 -27.08 -19.64
C LEU A 434 -7.28 -25.60 -19.48
N ASN A 435 -7.46 -24.81 -20.54
CA ASN A 435 -7.17 -23.38 -20.49
C ASN A 435 -8.10 -22.63 -19.52
N PHE A 436 -9.37 -23.01 -19.44
CA PHE A 436 -10.30 -22.45 -18.46
C PHE A 436 -9.88 -22.79 -17.03
N MET A 437 -9.42 -24.02 -16.79
CA MET A 437 -8.86 -24.43 -15.49
C MET A 437 -7.60 -23.63 -15.11
N GLU A 438 -6.77 -23.24 -16.08
CA GLU A 438 -5.64 -22.33 -15.86
C GLU A 438 -6.05 -20.89 -15.54
N LEU A 439 -7.33 -20.54 -15.71
CA LEU A 439 -7.86 -19.23 -15.31
C LEU A 439 -8.50 -19.26 -13.91
N VAL A 440 -9.21 -20.33 -13.56
CA VAL A 440 -10.11 -20.35 -12.39
C VAL A 440 -9.62 -21.16 -11.19
N ASN A 441 -8.60 -22.01 -11.36
CA ASN A 441 -8.06 -22.80 -10.24
C ASN A 441 -7.45 -21.92 -9.14
N THR A 442 -7.29 -22.49 -7.94
CA THR A 442 -6.65 -21.78 -6.83
C THR A 442 -5.29 -21.20 -7.21
N GLY A 443 -5.10 -19.91 -6.93
CA GLY A 443 -3.89 -19.17 -7.28
C GLY A 443 -3.77 -18.76 -8.75
N GLN A 444 -4.80 -18.98 -9.57
CA GLN A 444 -4.89 -18.51 -10.96
C GLN A 444 -5.61 -17.16 -11.05
N PRO A 445 -5.58 -16.47 -12.22
CA PRO A 445 -6.06 -15.10 -12.35
C PRO A 445 -7.47 -14.81 -11.82
N LEU A 446 -8.40 -15.76 -12.00
CA LEU A 446 -9.82 -15.60 -11.63
C LEU A 446 -10.15 -16.21 -10.26
N ASP A 447 -9.16 -16.70 -9.50
CA ASP A 447 -9.35 -17.02 -8.07
C ASP A 447 -9.42 -15.74 -7.26
N LEU A 448 -10.55 -15.04 -7.39
CA LEU A 448 -10.81 -13.79 -6.73
C LEU A 448 -10.78 -13.92 -5.20
N LYS A 449 -11.07 -15.12 -4.66
CA LYS A 449 -11.19 -15.36 -3.22
C LYS A 449 -9.84 -15.20 -2.52
N THR A 450 -8.79 -15.82 -3.08
CA THR A 450 -7.47 -15.90 -2.42
C THR A 450 -6.47 -14.86 -2.94
N ARG A 451 -6.83 -14.12 -3.99
CA ARG A 451 -5.95 -13.14 -4.62
C ARG A 451 -5.49 -12.07 -3.62
N VAL A 452 -4.18 -11.88 -3.54
CA VAL A 452 -3.57 -10.83 -2.70
C VAL A 452 -3.42 -9.57 -3.54
N TYR A 453 -4.03 -8.46 -3.12
CA TYR A 453 -3.97 -7.21 -3.88
C TYR A 453 -2.54 -6.67 -4.00
N ARG A 454 -1.86 -6.49 -2.85
CA ARG A 454 -0.47 -6.03 -2.73
C ARG A 454 0.18 -6.59 -1.47
N GLU A 455 1.51 -6.58 -1.40
CA GLU A 455 2.24 -6.99 -0.18
C GLU A 455 1.85 -6.12 1.03
N ASP A 456 1.60 -4.84 0.78
CA ASP A 456 1.32 -3.85 1.80
C ASP A 456 -0.19 -3.69 2.10
N TYR A 457 -1.03 -4.39 1.32
CA TYR A 457 -2.46 -4.65 1.51
C TYR A 457 -2.74 -6.14 1.27
N PRO A 458 -2.34 -7.04 2.21
CA PRO A 458 -2.31 -8.49 2.00
C PRO A 458 -3.70 -9.13 2.15
N PHE A 459 -4.63 -8.71 1.30
CA PHE A 459 -6.00 -9.19 1.26
C PHE A 459 -6.60 -9.10 -0.14
N SER A 460 -7.67 -9.86 -0.37
CA SER A 460 -8.46 -9.76 -1.59
C SER A 460 -9.43 -8.58 -1.52
N ILE A 461 -9.43 -7.77 -2.59
CA ILE A 461 -10.42 -6.72 -2.84
C ILE A 461 -11.81 -7.34 -3.07
N TRP A 462 -11.85 -8.51 -3.71
CA TRP A 462 -13.07 -9.19 -4.12
C TRP A 462 -13.77 -9.91 -2.98
N SER A 463 -13.00 -10.43 -2.01
CA SER A 463 -13.53 -11.19 -0.87
C SER A 463 -14.03 -10.30 0.27
N ARG A 464 -14.45 -9.07 -0.05
CA ARG A 464 -15.06 -8.12 0.89
C ARG A 464 -16.56 -8.12 0.72
N GLN A 465 -17.26 -7.73 1.77
CA GLN A 465 -18.70 -7.58 1.72
C GLN A 465 -19.06 -6.27 1.00
N TRP A 466 -19.20 -6.33 -0.32
CA TRP A 466 -19.60 -5.18 -1.15
C TRP A 466 -21.09 -4.84 -1.05
N GLU A 467 -21.93 -5.85 -0.74
CA GLU A 467 -23.36 -5.70 -0.52
C GLU A 467 -23.80 -6.49 0.73
N GLU A 468 -24.95 -6.12 1.31
CA GLU A 468 -25.52 -6.83 2.45
C GLU A 468 -25.82 -8.29 2.06
N GLY A 469 -25.33 -9.26 2.85
CA GLY A 469 -25.49 -10.68 2.58
C GLY A 469 -24.55 -11.27 1.51
N MET A 470 -23.59 -10.51 0.99
CA MET A 470 -22.59 -11.01 0.04
C MET A 470 -21.44 -11.76 0.74
N GLU A 471 -21.35 -13.07 0.49
CA GLU A 471 -20.29 -13.95 1.05
C GLU A 471 -18.93 -13.80 0.33
N SER A 472 -17.84 -14.27 0.96
CA SER A 472 -16.44 -14.04 0.53
C SER A 472 -16.11 -14.52 -0.89
N ASP A 473 -16.76 -15.59 -1.31
CA ASP A 473 -16.58 -16.28 -2.58
C ASP A 473 -17.66 -15.89 -3.58
N TYR A 474 -18.62 -15.04 -3.20
CA TYR A 474 -19.74 -14.70 -4.06
C TYR A 474 -19.26 -14.18 -5.43
N LEU A 475 -18.38 -13.18 -5.45
CA LEU A 475 -17.88 -12.62 -6.71
C LEU A 475 -17.03 -13.61 -7.51
N GLY A 476 -16.30 -14.50 -6.84
CA GLY A 476 -15.53 -15.56 -7.49
C GLY A 476 -16.43 -16.59 -8.17
N ASN A 477 -17.43 -17.08 -7.45
CA ASN A 477 -18.42 -18.05 -7.96
C ASN A 477 -19.29 -17.44 -9.06
N TYR A 478 -19.67 -16.16 -8.91
CA TYR A 478 -20.40 -15.41 -9.93
C TYR A 478 -19.57 -15.30 -11.21
N LEU A 479 -18.31 -14.87 -11.11
CA LEU A 479 -17.42 -14.75 -12.26
C LEU A 479 -17.14 -16.10 -12.92
N PHE A 480 -16.97 -17.16 -12.14
CA PHE A 480 -16.81 -18.52 -12.65
C PHE A 480 -17.99 -18.91 -13.55
N GLY A 481 -19.22 -18.66 -13.09
CA GLY A 481 -20.43 -18.91 -13.87
C GLY A 481 -20.51 -18.06 -15.14
N TYR A 482 -20.24 -16.75 -15.02
CA TYR A 482 -20.30 -15.78 -16.11
C TYR A 482 -19.27 -16.09 -17.21
N VAL A 483 -17.98 -16.14 -16.85
CA VAL A 483 -16.88 -16.43 -17.78
C VAL A 483 -16.98 -17.87 -18.27
N GLY A 484 -17.28 -18.84 -17.41
CA GLY A 484 -17.43 -20.24 -17.81
C GLY A 484 -18.49 -20.43 -18.88
N LYS A 485 -19.61 -19.69 -18.80
CA LYS A 485 -20.67 -19.75 -19.81
C LYS A 485 -20.20 -19.25 -21.18
N GLY A 486 -19.51 -18.11 -21.22
CA GLY A 486 -18.99 -17.55 -22.48
C GLY A 486 -17.74 -18.23 -23.01
N TYR A 487 -16.92 -18.81 -22.14
CA TYR A 487 -15.65 -19.43 -22.51
C TYR A 487 -15.82 -20.86 -23.03
N LEU A 488 -16.68 -21.65 -22.38
CA LEU A 488 -16.86 -23.07 -22.68
C LEU A 488 -18.10 -23.38 -23.53
N GLU A 489 -19.03 -22.42 -23.66
CA GLU A 489 -20.33 -22.57 -24.35
C GLU A 489 -21.10 -23.83 -23.91
N SER A 490 -20.91 -24.23 -22.65
CA SER A 490 -21.38 -25.51 -22.11
C SER A 490 -22.76 -25.40 -21.44
N SER A 491 -23.31 -26.54 -21.00
CA SER A 491 -24.57 -26.56 -20.24
C SER A 491 -24.36 -26.05 -18.81
N ASP A 492 -25.41 -25.49 -18.21
CA ASP A 492 -25.33 -24.95 -16.84
C ASP A 492 -24.98 -26.04 -15.83
N THR A 493 -25.53 -27.24 -16.04
CA THR A 493 -25.21 -28.43 -15.24
C THR A 493 -23.74 -28.77 -15.34
N TYR A 494 -23.12 -28.66 -16.52
CA TYR A 494 -21.70 -28.95 -16.70
C TYR A 494 -20.82 -28.01 -15.87
N LEU A 495 -21.11 -26.70 -15.89
CA LEU A 495 -20.37 -25.71 -15.11
C LEU A 495 -20.50 -25.95 -13.60
N LYS A 496 -21.73 -26.19 -13.11
CA LYS A 496 -21.96 -26.43 -11.68
C LYS A 496 -21.33 -27.72 -11.17
N VAL A 497 -21.42 -28.81 -11.95
CA VAL A 497 -20.76 -30.08 -11.61
C VAL A 497 -19.23 -29.92 -11.66
N GLY A 498 -18.71 -29.18 -12.63
CA GLY A 498 -17.29 -28.87 -12.72
C GLY A 498 -16.76 -28.11 -11.51
N ALA A 499 -17.48 -27.08 -11.05
CA ALA A 499 -17.16 -26.32 -9.84
C ALA A 499 -17.18 -27.21 -8.59
N GLY A 500 -18.27 -27.96 -8.38
CA GLY A 500 -18.37 -28.87 -7.24
C GLY A 500 -17.30 -29.95 -7.24
N MET A 501 -16.92 -30.48 -8.40
CA MET A 501 -15.79 -31.42 -8.51
C MET A 501 -14.48 -30.76 -8.08
N ALA A 502 -14.16 -29.57 -8.61
CA ALA A 502 -12.93 -28.85 -8.25
C ALA A 502 -12.85 -28.56 -6.74
N GLN A 503 -13.97 -28.17 -6.12
CA GLN A 503 -14.07 -27.95 -4.68
C GLN A 503 -13.81 -29.25 -3.88
N GLY A 504 -14.43 -30.37 -4.29
CA GLY A 504 -14.22 -31.67 -3.65
C GLY A 504 -12.76 -32.16 -3.71
N TRP A 505 -12.07 -31.87 -4.82
CA TRP A 505 -10.63 -32.14 -4.97
C TRP A 505 -9.76 -31.23 -4.09
N SER A 506 -10.09 -29.94 -4.02
CA SER A 506 -9.41 -28.96 -3.16
C SER A 506 -9.53 -29.30 -1.67
N ASP A 507 -10.75 -29.57 -1.21
CA ASP A 507 -11.05 -29.90 0.19
C ASP A 507 -10.54 -31.29 0.61
N LYS A 508 -10.14 -32.13 -0.35
CA LYS A 508 -9.79 -33.55 -0.18
C LYS A 508 -10.86 -34.33 0.63
N ASN A 509 -12.12 -33.92 0.50
CA ASN A 509 -13.23 -34.46 1.29
C ASN A 509 -14.32 -35.05 0.39
N PRO A 510 -14.19 -36.33 -0.01
CA PRO A 510 -15.14 -36.97 -0.90
C PRO A 510 -16.53 -37.16 -0.29
N LEU A 511 -16.64 -37.20 1.05
CA LEU A 511 -17.93 -37.31 1.74
C LEU A 511 -18.73 -36.00 1.66
N LYS A 512 -18.07 -34.86 1.88
CA LYS A 512 -18.66 -33.52 1.72
C LYS A 512 -19.16 -33.30 0.29
N TYR A 513 -18.37 -33.70 -0.71
CA TYR A 513 -18.77 -33.66 -2.11
C TYR A 513 -20.04 -34.48 -2.37
N LEU A 514 -20.10 -35.73 -1.91
CA LEU A 514 -21.28 -36.60 -2.09
C LEU A 514 -22.52 -36.05 -1.39
N GLU A 515 -22.37 -35.55 -0.16
CA GLU A 515 -23.46 -34.92 0.61
C GLU A 515 -24.04 -33.71 -0.14
N ASN A 516 -23.18 -32.86 -0.69
CA ASN A 516 -23.59 -31.70 -1.47
C ASN A 516 -24.26 -32.08 -2.80
N VAL A 517 -23.80 -33.15 -3.48
CA VAL A 517 -24.48 -33.68 -4.67
C VAL A 517 -25.91 -34.14 -4.32
N ILE A 518 -26.07 -34.88 -3.22
CA ILE A 518 -27.37 -35.39 -2.76
C ILE A 518 -28.33 -34.24 -2.42
N ASN A 519 -27.82 -33.16 -1.85
CA ASN A 519 -28.60 -31.97 -1.49
C ASN A 519 -28.90 -31.03 -2.67
N GLY A 520 -28.55 -31.40 -3.91
CA GLY A 520 -28.81 -30.58 -5.10
C GLY A 520 -27.85 -29.41 -5.28
N ASN A 521 -26.76 -29.36 -4.52
CA ASN A 521 -25.70 -28.33 -4.62
C ASN A 521 -24.58 -28.71 -5.59
N TYR A 522 -24.79 -29.75 -6.42
CA TYR A 522 -23.86 -30.19 -7.47
C TYR A 522 -22.45 -30.53 -6.98
N GLY A 523 -22.31 -30.92 -5.71
CA GLY A 523 -21.02 -31.25 -5.08
C GLY A 523 -20.28 -30.07 -4.46
N ASP A 524 -20.87 -28.87 -4.56
CA ASP A 524 -20.33 -27.62 -4.04
C ASP A 524 -21.01 -27.17 -2.73
N ASN A 525 -20.50 -26.14 -2.04
CA ASN A 525 -21.13 -25.70 -0.79
C ASN A 525 -22.55 -25.15 -1.03
N PRO A 526 -23.45 -25.23 -0.03
CA PRO A 526 -24.76 -24.61 -0.13
C PRO A 526 -24.63 -23.10 -0.42
N GLY A 527 -25.24 -22.63 -1.51
CA GLY A 527 -25.17 -21.22 -1.96
C GLY A 527 -24.30 -21.03 -3.21
N ASP A 528 -23.18 -21.75 -3.34
CA ASP A 528 -22.22 -21.58 -4.44
C ASP A 528 -22.87 -21.89 -5.80
N ALA A 529 -23.63 -22.98 -5.88
CA ALA A 529 -24.35 -23.36 -7.09
C ALA A 529 -25.42 -22.34 -7.52
N LYS A 530 -25.96 -21.53 -6.58
CA LYS A 530 -26.88 -20.44 -6.87
C LYS A 530 -26.11 -19.24 -7.40
N THR A 531 -25.02 -18.86 -6.76
CA THR A 531 -24.17 -17.75 -7.20
C THR A 531 -23.56 -17.99 -8.58
N ILE A 532 -23.12 -19.21 -8.87
CA ILE A 532 -22.70 -19.62 -10.23
C ILE A 532 -23.87 -19.46 -11.22
N GLN A 533 -25.10 -19.82 -10.83
CA GLN A 533 -26.26 -19.63 -11.69
C GLN A 533 -26.57 -18.16 -11.95
N ASP A 534 -26.39 -17.28 -10.96
CA ASP A 534 -26.56 -15.83 -11.13
C ASP A 534 -25.63 -15.31 -12.23
N GLY A 535 -24.35 -15.68 -12.19
CA GLY A 535 -23.38 -15.31 -13.24
C GLY A 535 -23.75 -15.86 -14.63
N ILE A 536 -24.21 -17.11 -14.70
CA ILE A 536 -24.68 -17.71 -15.97
C ILE A 536 -25.90 -16.95 -16.52
N ASN A 537 -26.82 -16.55 -15.65
CA ASN A 537 -28.03 -15.82 -16.04
C ASN A 537 -27.69 -14.43 -16.58
N ASP A 538 -26.84 -13.69 -15.86
CA ASP A 538 -26.41 -12.34 -16.28
C ASP A 538 -25.65 -12.39 -17.61
N TYR A 539 -24.80 -13.39 -17.84
CA TYR A 539 -24.15 -13.58 -19.15
C TYR A 539 -25.19 -13.73 -20.26
N ARG A 540 -26.22 -14.55 -20.06
CA ARG A 540 -27.27 -14.72 -21.08
C ARG A 540 -28.05 -13.44 -21.31
N GLU A 541 -28.31 -12.66 -20.28
CA GLU A 541 -29.04 -11.39 -20.43
C GLU A 541 -28.25 -10.38 -21.26
N ASN A 542 -26.93 -10.34 -21.09
CA ASN A 542 -26.05 -9.43 -21.83
C ASN A 542 -25.82 -9.84 -23.30
N TYR A 543 -25.96 -11.12 -23.64
CA TYR A 543 -25.67 -11.67 -24.98
C TYR A 543 -26.89 -12.33 -25.66
N LYS A 544 -28.10 -11.86 -25.32
CA LYS A 544 -29.38 -12.27 -25.94
C LYS A 544 -29.54 -11.80 -27.37
#